data_AF-R5KF21-F1
#
_entry.id   AF-R5KF21-F1
#
_cell.length_a   1.000
_cell.length_b   1.000
_cell.length_c   1.000
_cell.angle_alpha   90.00
_cell.angle_beta   90.00
_cell.angle_gamma   90.00
#
_symmetry.space_group_name_H-M   'P 1'
#
loop_
_entity.id
_entity.type
_entity.pdbx_description
1 polymer ?
#
loop_
_entity_poly.entity_id
_entity_poly.type
_entity_poly.pdbx_seq_one_letter_code
_entity_poly.pdbx_strand_id
1 'polypeptide(L)'
;MNKFESFVYKRVKNNYVLKNIIRNIYQGFYDLLPNYESKFCSIPIVHKDCFFGFHDLNPFNSDNSRILSNRLTIPLHMPTKDDVLEVGYWEGQEFNSWKKIGETKSWNYHKGCRLQWIDDCNCIYNVVDGETVKSQITNITTGKDRLINWPIDTVSSNGRYATTFSYERLQQMMPGYGYIYKDGDSYLDEFKPSKSGLFLIDLKENKRTLLIDLESIASIKPESDMDDAMHFVTHTEISPDNRYISFLHRWYKGVRRKTRLIVFDRDTKKIFLSPTDGMVSHYCWNSANGIIAYCRIDNIDSHVYFFTPDMKKYKRCGYPTLNSDGHHHFINNDEFIVDTYPDKYRHARLYKVNVKTDKVKLMANVRSYKKFASPTIYKHWSCDLHPRCSADGKWISFDSVFTGTRSLCIMKNEENNKDIQR
;
A
#
# COMPACT_ATOMS: atom_id res chain seq x y z
N MET A 1 14.54 -11.44 9.57
CA MET A 1 14.62 -11.75 11.03
C MET A 1 15.53 -12.94 11.27
N ASN A 2 16.30 -12.96 12.34
CA ASN A 2 17.06 -14.14 12.75
C ASN A 2 16.15 -15.19 13.44
N LYS A 3 16.67 -16.40 13.68
CA LYS A 3 15.89 -17.51 14.27
C LYS A 3 15.29 -17.16 15.64
N PHE A 4 16.05 -16.44 16.49
CA PHE A 4 15.59 -16.04 17.83
C PHE A 4 14.48 -14.98 17.76
N GLU A 5 14.68 -13.93 16.95
CA GLU A 5 13.64 -12.92 16.70
C GLU A 5 12.36 -13.56 16.17
N SER A 6 12.47 -14.49 15.21
CA SER A 6 11.31 -15.21 14.69
C SER A 6 10.61 -16.05 15.75
N PHE A 7 11.36 -16.70 16.64
CA PHE A 7 10.84 -17.51 17.73
C PHE A 7 10.05 -16.68 18.74
N VAL A 8 10.58 -15.51 19.12
CA VAL A 8 9.91 -14.57 20.02
C VAL A 8 8.65 -14.00 19.35
N TYR A 9 8.78 -13.50 18.12
CA TYR A 9 7.67 -12.93 17.36
C TYR A 9 6.49 -13.90 17.24
N LYS A 10 6.73 -15.17 16.89
CA LYS A 10 5.66 -16.16 16.73
C LYS A 10 4.84 -16.38 18.01
N ARG A 11 5.41 -16.17 19.20
CA ARG A 11 4.71 -16.28 20.49
C ARG A 11 3.90 -15.05 20.86
N VAL A 12 4.34 -13.87 20.43
CA VAL A 12 3.72 -12.60 20.87
C VAL A 12 2.93 -11.90 19.77
N LYS A 13 2.97 -12.37 18.51
CA LYS A 13 2.31 -11.71 17.36
C LYS A 13 0.81 -11.43 17.55
N ASN A 14 0.13 -12.25 18.34
CA ASN A 14 -1.31 -12.11 18.62
C ASN A 14 -1.62 -11.17 19.80
N ASN A 15 -0.61 -10.73 20.56
CA ASN A 15 -0.75 -9.73 21.62
C ASN A 15 0.02 -8.46 21.23
N TYR A 16 -0.69 -7.50 20.67
CA TYR A 16 -0.09 -6.26 20.15
C TYR A 16 0.70 -5.50 21.22
N VAL A 17 0.16 -5.38 22.44
CA VAL A 17 0.77 -4.64 23.54
C VAL A 17 2.10 -5.29 23.93
N LEU A 18 2.09 -6.60 24.21
CA LEU A 18 3.29 -7.35 24.58
C LEU A 18 4.33 -7.34 23.45
N LYS A 19 3.90 -7.52 22.19
CA LYS A 19 4.76 -7.43 21.01
C LYS A 19 5.48 -6.09 20.94
N ASN A 20 4.76 -4.99 21.15
CA ASN A 20 5.35 -3.65 21.10
C ASN A 20 6.30 -3.37 22.27
N ILE A 21 5.97 -3.82 23.49
CA ILE A 21 6.86 -3.68 24.65
C ILE A 21 8.19 -4.40 24.37
N ILE A 22 8.14 -5.67 23.98
CA ILE A 22 9.34 -6.48 23.69
C ILE A 22 10.16 -5.84 22.57
N ARG A 23 9.51 -5.43 21.46
CA ARG A 23 10.17 -4.75 20.35
C ARG A 23 10.86 -3.46 20.81
N ASN A 24 10.18 -2.64 21.61
CA ASN A 24 10.69 -1.34 22.06
C ASN A 24 11.87 -1.49 23.04
N ILE A 25 11.85 -2.49 23.93
CA ILE A 25 12.98 -2.81 24.80
C ILE A 25 14.16 -3.30 23.95
N TYR A 26 13.91 -4.24 23.02
CA TYR A 26 14.94 -4.80 22.18
C TYR A 26 15.60 -3.73 21.30
N GLN A 27 14.83 -2.96 20.54
CA GLN A 27 15.35 -1.84 19.75
C GLN A 27 15.97 -0.75 20.64
N GLY A 28 15.42 -0.52 21.85
CA GLY A 28 15.95 0.46 22.79
C GLY A 28 17.38 0.17 23.26
N PHE A 29 17.74 -1.11 23.40
CA PHE A 29 19.13 -1.51 23.64
C PHE A 29 20.04 -1.11 22.47
N TYR A 30 19.62 -1.36 21.23
CA TYR A 30 20.39 -0.99 20.04
C TYR A 30 20.40 0.52 19.78
N ASP A 31 19.40 1.27 20.25
CA ASP A 31 19.37 2.73 20.20
C ASP A 31 20.52 3.37 21.02
N LEU A 32 21.11 2.64 21.98
CA LEU A 32 22.26 3.07 22.79
C LEU A 32 23.61 2.76 22.13
N LEU A 33 23.64 1.92 21.10
CA LEU A 33 24.86 1.53 20.39
C LEU A 33 25.12 2.48 19.21
N PRO A 34 26.38 2.63 18.76
CA PRO A 34 26.68 3.30 17.50
C PRO A 34 25.85 2.71 16.36
N ASN A 35 25.17 3.59 15.63
CA ASN A 35 24.37 3.21 14.46
C ASN A 35 25.13 3.56 13.18
N TYR A 36 24.76 2.94 12.07
CA TYR A 36 25.40 3.15 10.76
C TYR A 36 24.54 4.01 9.85
N GLU A 37 25.19 4.64 8.88
CA GLU A 37 24.53 5.53 7.92
C GLU A 37 23.65 4.79 6.92
N SER A 38 22.67 5.52 6.37
CA SER A 38 21.83 4.99 5.29
C SER A 38 22.66 4.76 4.02
N LYS A 39 22.37 3.69 3.28
CA LYS A 39 23.07 3.31 2.04
C LYS A 39 22.10 3.13 0.89
N PHE A 40 22.53 3.48 -0.31
CA PHE A 40 21.71 3.43 -1.53
C PHE A 40 22.56 2.94 -2.71
N CYS A 41 21.99 2.17 -3.62
CA CYS A 41 22.66 1.76 -4.86
C CYS A 41 22.85 2.92 -5.85
N SER A 42 21.98 3.93 -5.76
CA SER A 42 22.06 5.23 -6.44
C SER A 42 21.63 6.30 -5.44
N ILE A 43 22.29 7.46 -5.48
CA ILE A 43 21.93 8.60 -4.63
C ILE A 43 20.48 9.00 -4.92
N PRO A 44 19.59 9.08 -3.91
CA PRO A 44 18.22 9.50 -4.11
C PRO A 44 18.10 11.02 -4.19
N ILE A 45 17.22 11.50 -5.07
CA ILE A 45 16.58 12.80 -4.97
C ILE A 45 15.62 12.74 -3.78
N VAL A 46 15.62 13.77 -2.92
CA VAL A 46 14.85 13.77 -1.67
C VAL A 46 14.00 15.03 -1.55
N HIS A 47 12.69 14.85 -1.47
CA HIS A 47 11.74 15.90 -1.13
C HIS A 47 11.29 15.74 0.32
N LYS A 48 11.82 16.58 1.21
CA LYS A 48 11.42 16.60 2.62
C LYS A 48 9.96 17.03 2.77
N ASP A 49 9.33 16.55 3.83
CA ASP A 49 7.92 16.82 4.19
C ASP A 49 6.94 16.41 3.08
N CYS A 50 7.37 15.49 2.22
CA CYS A 50 6.58 14.94 1.12
C CYS A 50 6.50 13.42 1.28
N PHE A 51 5.45 12.83 0.72
CA PHE A 51 5.29 11.39 0.59
C PHE A 51 4.24 11.09 -0.47
N PHE A 52 4.25 9.89 -1.04
CA PHE A 52 3.25 9.53 -2.04
C PHE A 52 2.04 8.79 -1.46
N GLY A 53 2.26 7.83 -0.56
CA GLY A 53 1.18 7.01 -0.01
C GLY A 53 1.49 5.53 -0.15
N PHE A 54 0.55 4.75 -0.70
CA PHE A 54 0.65 3.29 -0.69
C PHE A 54 1.47 2.73 -1.86
N HIS A 55 1.86 1.46 -1.77
CA HIS A 55 2.84 0.83 -2.67
C HIS A 55 2.26 0.35 -4.01
N ASP A 56 0.95 0.26 -4.12
CA ASP A 56 0.20 -0.35 -5.24
C ASP A 56 -0.05 0.60 -6.41
N LEU A 57 0.35 1.86 -6.27
CA LEU A 57 0.09 2.92 -7.23
C LEU A 57 1.40 3.45 -7.83
N ASN A 58 1.38 3.71 -9.13
CA ASN A 58 2.51 4.33 -9.83
C ASN A 58 2.39 5.87 -9.77
N PRO A 59 3.35 6.58 -9.14
CA PRO A 59 3.31 8.04 -9.06
C PRO A 59 3.86 8.72 -10.33
N PHE A 60 4.59 8.00 -11.18
CA PHE A 60 5.18 8.54 -12.40
C PHE A 60 4.11 8.64 -13.51
N ASN A 61 4.12 9.72 -14.27
CA ASN A 61 3.33 9.80 -15.49
C ASN A 61 3.96 8.94 -16.61
N SER A 62 3.32 8.85 -17.79
CA SER A 62 3.69 7.90 -18.83
C SER A 62 5.13 8.04 -19.36
N ASP A 63 5.66 9.27 -19.41
CA ASP A 63 7.01 9.59 -19.90
C ASP A 63 8.04 9.82 -18.78
N ASN A 64 7.66 9.61 -17.52
CA ASN A 64 8.47 9.88 -16.32
C ASN A 64 8.95 11.33 -16.15
N SER A 65 8.36 12.31 -16.84
CA SER A 65 8.70 13.73 -16.66
C SER A 65 8.10 14.34 -15.39
N ARG A 66 7.10 13.67 -14.80
CA ARG A 66 6.39 14.10 -13.60
C ARG A 66 6.21 12.96 -12.61
N ILE A 67 6.23 13.30 -11.32
CA ILE A 67 5.92 12.37 -10.22
C ILE A 67 4.91 13.00 -9.26
N LEU A 68 3.77 12.35 -9.06
CA LEU A 68 2.76 12.75 -8.08
C LEU A 68 3.33 12.63 -6.66
N SER A 69 2.96 13.57 -5.81
CA SER A 69 3.35 13.57 -4.40
C SER A 69 2.32 14.33 -3.58
N ASN A 70 2.24 13.98 -2.31
CA ASN A 70 1.61 14.82 -1.30
C ASN A 70 2.69 15.60 -0.56
N ARG A 71 2.33 16.77 -0.03
CA ARG A 71 3.16 17.54 0.89
C ARG A 71 2.41 17.76 2.20
N LEU A 72 3.08 17.43 3.30
CA LEU A 72 2.58 17.62 4.66
C LEU A 72 2.55 19.11 4.99
N THR A 73 1.43 19.56 5.56
CA THR A 73 1.28 20.92 6.10
C THR A 73 1.28 20.95 7.63
N ILE A 74 1.35 19.76 8.25
CA ILE A 74 1.20 19.56 9.68
C ILE A 74 2.44 18.89 10.30
N PRO A 75 2.69 19.06 11.61
CA PRO A 75 3.69 18.26 12.32
C PRO A 75 3.27 16.78 12.41
N LEU A 76 4.13 15.94 13.00
CA LEU A 76 3.85 14.50 13.15
C LEU A 76 2.75 14.25 14.20
N HIS A 77 1.50 14.11 13.75
CA HIS A 77 0.37 13.61 14.53
C HIS A 77 -0.66 12.92 13.64
N MET A 78 -1.57 12.14 14.24
CA MET A 78 -2.68 11.58 13.46
C MET A 78 -3.51 12.71 12.85
N PRO A 79 -3.88 12.62 11.56
CA PRO A 79 -4.72 13.63 10.92
C PRO A 79 -6.09 13.74 11.61
N THR A 80 -6.51 14.99 11.78
CA THR A 80 -7.82 15.42 12.28
C THR A 80 -8.64 16.00 11.14
N LYS A 81 -9.85 16.51 11.43
CA LYS A 81 -10.72 17.13 10.42
C LYS A 81 -10.21 18.49 9.92
N ASP A 82 -9.29 19.10 10.64
CA ASP A 82 -8.72 20.41 10.31
C ASP A 82 -7.41 20.30 9.54
N ASP A 83 -6.79 19.11 9.55
CA ASP A 83 -5.48 18.89 8.96
C ASP A 83 -5.56 18.67 7.46
N VAL A 84 -4.86 19.53 6.72
CA VAL A 84 -4.85 19.53 5.27
C VAL A 84 -3.58 18.86 4.73
N LEU A 85 -3.72 18.13 3.65
CA LEU A 85 -2.63 17.62 2.85
C LEU A 85 -2.60 18.36 1.51
N GLU A 86 -1.45 18.92 1.14
CA GLU A 86 -1.27 19.45 -0.21
C GLU A 86 -1.06 18.30 -1.20
N VAL A 87 -1.70 18.42 -2.36
CA VAL A 87 -1.65 17.46 -3.45
C VAL A 87 -1.01 18.12 -4.66
N GLY A 88 -0.09 17.43 -5.33
CA GLY A 88 0.62 17.99 -6.47
C GLY A 88 1.56 17.01 -7.14
N TYR A 89 2.51 17.55 -7.89
CA TYR A 89 3.56 16.78 -8.56
C TYR A 89 4.87 17.55 -8.59
N TRP A 90 5.95 16.80 -8.77
CA TRP A 90 7.27 17.33 -9.08
C TRP A 90 7.57 17.13 -10.56
N GLU A 91 8.18 18.12 -11.20
CA GLU A 91 8.62 18.11 -12.59
C GLU A 91 9.97 18.80 -12.76
N GLY A 92 10.48 18.83 -13.99
CA GLY A 92 11.76 19.46 -14.32
C GLY A 92 12.95 18.51 -14.16
N GLN A 93 14.15 19.05 -14.38
CA GLN A 93 15.38 18.26 -14.24
C GLN A 93 15.51 17.74 -12.81
N GLU A 94 15.67 16.43 -12.65
CA GLU A 94 15.75 15.76 -11.35
C GLU A 94 14.55 16.09 -10.42
N PHE A 95 13.36 16.29 -10.99
CA PHE A 95 12.11 16.55 -10.25
C PHE A 95 12.20 17.75 -9.29
N ASN A 96 12.93 18.80 -9.65
CA ASN A 96 13.23 19.91 -8.74
C ASN A 96 12.12 20.99 -8.61
N SER A 97 11.05 20.91 -9.40
CA SER A 97 9.97 21.93 -9.41
C SER A 97 8.65 21.36 -8.90
N TRP A 98 8.14 21.90 -7.79
CA TRP A 98 6.83 21.54 -7.26
C TRP A 98 5.70 22.31 -7.92
N LYS A 99 4.64 21.60 -8.29
CA LYS A 99 3.37 22.15 -8.75
C LYS A 99 2.24 21.67 -7.86
N LYS A 100 1.65 22.58 -7.09
CA LYS A 100 0.44 22.31 -6.30
C LYS A 100 -0.76 22.21 -7.23
N ILE A 101 -1.53 21.14 -7.07
CA ILE A 101 -2.79 20.91 -7.77
C ILE A 101 -3.97 21.29 -6.87
N GLY A 102 -3.89 20.93 -5.59
CA GLY A 102 -4.98 21.17 -4.66
C GLY A 102 -4.65 20.78 -3.23
N GLU A 103 -5.70 20.64 -2.44
CA GLU A 103 -5.65 20.29 -1.03
C GLU A 103 -6.74 19.26 -0.71
N THR A 104 -6.50 18.44 0.30
CA THR A 104 -7.50 17.48 0.77
C THR A 104 -7.40 17.26 2.27
N LYS A 105 -8.56 16.98 2.87
CA LYS A 105 -8.67 16.56 4.27
C LYS A 105 -8.94 15.06 4.41
N SER A 106 -9.14 14.34 3.29
CA SER A 106 -9.34 12.87 3.24
C SER A 106 -8.00 12.16 3.06
N TRP A 107 -7.19 12.09 4.12
CA TRP A 107 -5.86 11.48 4.03
C TRP A 107 -5.40 10.77 5.32
N ASN A 108 -4.42 9.89 5.15
CA ASN A 108 -3.65 9.26 6.23
C ASN A 108 -2.20 9.00 5.77
N TYR A 109 -1.32 8.63 6.69
CA TYR A 109 0.10 8.45 6.39
C TYR A 109 0.45 7.21 5.56
N HIS A 110 -0.43 6.20 5.52
CA HIS A 110 -0.17 4.95 4.81
C HIS A 110 -0.65 5.02 3.36
N LYS A 111 -1.91 5.41 3.16
CA LYS A 111 -2.58 5.45 1.84
C LYS A 111 -2.62 6.85 1.21
N GLY A 112 -2.21 7.89 1.94
CA GLY A 112 -2.36 9.27 1.49
C GLY A 112 -3.84 9.58 1.22
N CYS A 113 -4.10 10.32 0.15
CA CYS A 113 -5.43 10.57 -0.38
C CYS A 113 -5.75 9.69 -1.62
N ARG A 114 -5.03 8.58 -1.82
CA ARG A 114 -5.11 7.73 -3.03
C ARG A 114 -4.89 8.50 -4.34
N LEU A 115 -3.98 9.46 -4.31
CA LEU A 115 -3.55 10.25 -5.47
C LEU A 115 -3.01 9.37 -6.60
N GLN A 116 -3.59 9.50 -7.80
CA GLN A 116 -3.29 8.66 -8.97
C GLN A 116 -3.39 9.46 -10.27
N TRP A 117 -2.61 9.06 -11.28
CA TRP A 117 -2.86 9.48 -12.66
C TRP A 117 -4.06 8.73 -13.23
N ILE A 118 -4.91 9.44 -13.98
CA ILE A 118 -5.90 8.84 -14.89
C ILE A 118 -5.30 8.74 -16.29
N ASP A 119 -4.63 9.81 -16.70
CA ASP A 119 -3.90 9.98 -17.95
C ASP A 119 -2.81 11.06 -17.76
N ASP A 120 -2.15 11.49 -18.83
CA ASP A 120 -1.03 12.46 -18.78
C ASP A 120 -1.42 13.86 -18.31
N CYS A 121 -2.71 14.21 -18.37
CA CYS A 121 -3.23 15.53 -18.04
C CYS A 121 -4.17 15.51 -16.84
N ASN A 122 -4.64 14.35 -16.38
CA ASN A 122 -5.66 14.24 -15.33
C ASN A 122 -5.15 13.37 -14.19
N CYS A 123 -5.26 13.87 -12.97
CA CYS A 123 -5.07 13.09 -11.76
C CYS A 123 -6.37 13.02 -10.96
N ILE A 124 -6.49 12.04 -10.07
CA ILE A 124 -7.62 11.88 -9.16
C ILE A 124 -7.14 11.60 -7.74
N TYR A 125 -7.85 12.15 -6.76
CA TYR A 125 -7.59 11.92 -5.34
C TYR A 125 -8.87 12.05 -4.51
N ASN A 126 -8.89 11.42 -3.34
CA ASN A 126 -9.98 11.51 -2.39
C ASN A 126 -10.03 12.89 -1.72
N VAL A 127 -11.23 13.44 -1.60
CA VAL A 127 -11.53 14.75 -1.00
C VAL A 127 -12.68 14.61 0.00
N VAL A 128 -12.96 15.67 0.75
CA VAL A 128 -14.16 15.78 1.58
C VAL A 128 -15.07 16.83 0.95
N ASP A 129 -16.34 16.48 0.77
CA ASP A 129 -17.40 17.42 0.41
C ASP A 129 -18.48 17.37 1.49
N GLY A 130 -18.60 18.48 2.25
CA GLY A 130 -19.39 18.54 3.48
C GLY A 130 -18.86 17.57 4.55
N GLU A 131 -19.64 16.54 4.89
CA GLU A 131 -19.24 15.47 5.83
C GLU A 131 -18.85 14.15 5.14
N THR A 132 -18.92 14.11 3.80
CA THR A 132 -18.79 12.87 3.04
C THR A 132 -17.48 12.82 2.26
N VAL A 133 -16.85 11.65 2.23
CA VAL A 133 -15.69 11.41 1.36
C VAL A 133 -16.17 11.28 -0.08
N LYS A 134 -15.48 11.96 -0.99
CA LYS A 134 -15.67 11.88 -2.44
C LYS A 134 -14.30 11.77 -3.11
N SER A 135 -14.25 11.88 -4.43
CA SER A 135 -12.99 12.07 -5.15
C SER A 135 -13.09 13.19 -6.17
N GLN A 136 -11.96 13.80 -6.50
CA GLN A 136 -11.86 14.91 -7.43
C GLN A 136 -10.87 14.55 -8.53
N ILE A 137 -11.30 14.67 -9.78
CA ILE A 137 -10.44 14.65 -10.95
C ILE A 137 -10.01 16.08 -11.23
N THR A 138 -8.70 16.32 -11.33
CA THR A 138 -8.15 17.62 -11.68
C THR A 138 -7.30 17.50 -12.93
N ASN A 139 -7.59 18.35 -13.91
CA ASN A 139 -6.78 18.49 -15.11
C ASN A 139 -5.61 19.44 -14.84
N ILE A 140 -4.37 18.93 -14.85
CA ILE A 140 -3.18 19.68 -14.45
C ILE A 140 -2.76 20.78 -15.45
N THR A 141 -3.28 20.74 -16.68
CA THR A 141 -2.99 21.73 -17.72
C THR A 141 -3.96 22.91 -17.65
N THR A 142 -5.24 22.64 -17.39
CA THR A 142 -6.30 23.65 -17.40
C THR A 142 -6.73 24.11 -16.02
N GLY A 143 -6.37 23.37 -14.96
CA GLY A 143 -6.83 23.60 -13.60
C GLY A 143 -8.32 23.27 -13.37
N LYS A 144 -8.98 22.62 -14.33
CA LYS A 144 -10.39 22.26 -14.21
C LYS A 144 -10.58 21.05 -13.31
N ASP A 145 -11.52 21.18 -12.39
CA ASP A 145 -11.92 20.13 -11.47
C ASP A 145 -13.25 19.48 -11.88
N ARG A 146 -13.36 18.19 -11.61
CA ARG A 146 -14.59 17.40 -11.75
C ARG A 146 -14.75 16.48 -10.55
N LEU A 147 -15.87 16.61 -9.85
CA LEU A 147 -16.20 15.78 -8.70
C LEU A 147 -16.76 14.41 -9.12
N ILE A 148 -16.37 13.36 -8.39
CA ILE A 148 -16.92 12.01 -8.44
C ILE A 148 -17.57 11.73 -7.08
N ASN A 149 -18.79 11.18 -7.09
CA ASN A 149 -19.65 11.14 -5.90
C ASN A 149 -19.20 10.18 -4.78
N TRP A 150 -18.07 9.48 -4.97
CA TRP A 150 -17.56 8.45 -4.06
C TRP A 150 -16.04 8.53 -3.96
N PRO A 151 -15.44 8.05 -2.86
CA PRO A 151 -14.00 7.85 -2.82
C PRO A 151 -13.57 6.76 -3.82
N ILE A 152 -12.31 6.79 -4.20
CA ILE A 152 -11.66 5.77 -5.02
C ILE A 152 -10.54 5.10 -4.22
N ASP A 153 -10.30 3.83 -4.52
CA ASP A 153 -9.10 3.13 -4.07
C ASP A 153 -8.12 2.97 -5.22
N THR A 154 -8.50 2.33 -6.34
CA THR A 154 -7.58 2.12 -7.49
C THR A 154 -8.26 2.42 -8.81
N VAL A 155 -7.54 3.11 -9.71
CA VAL A 155 -7.98 3.45 -11.07
C VAL A 155 -7.48 2.40 -12.06
N SER A 156 -8.30 2.07 -13.04
CA SER A 156 -7.98 1.15 -14.14
C SER A 156 -6.93 1.72 -15.07
N SER A 157 -6.11 0.89 -15.72
CA SER A 157 -5.03 1.34 -16.61
C SER A 157 -5.49 2.19 -17.81
N ASN A 158 -6.78 2.07 -18.20
CA ASN A 158 -7.39 2.87 -19.26
C ASN A 158 -8.12 4.13 -18.74
N GLY A 159 -8.01 4.46 -17.45
CA GLY A 159 -8.61 5.65 -16.84
C GLY A 159 -10.14 5.67 -16.76
N ARG A 160 -10.84 4.60 -17.16
CA ARG A 160 -12.32 4.59 -17.22
C ARG A 160 -12.98 4.21 -15.90
N TYR A 161 -12.41 3.24 -15.19
CA TYR A 161 -13.00 2.66 -14.00
C TYR A 161 -12.17 2.94 -12.76
N ALA A 162 -12.83 2.97 -11.61
CA ALA A 162 -12.17 2.93 -10.32
C ALA A 162 -12.86 1.94 -9.39
N THR A 163 -12.10 1.25 -8.54
CA THR A 163 -12.64 0.46 -7.44
C THR A 163 -12.87 1.33 -6.21
N THR A 164 -13.82 0.93 -5.37
CA THR A 164 -13.99 1.51 -4.04
C THR A 164 -14.62 0.52 -3.06
N PHE A 165 -14.57 0.86 -1.78
CA PHE A 165 -15.21 0.20 -0.65
C PHE A 165 -15.42 1.24 0.45
N SER A 166 -16.07 0.87 1.56
CA SER A 166 -16.25 1.81 2.66
C SER A 166 -14.94 2.12 3.41
N TYR A 167 -14.45 3.34 3.25
CA TYR A 167 -13.30 3.88 4.00
C TYR A 167 -13.64 4.18 5.46
N GLU A 168 -14.89 4.49 5.78
CA GLU A 168 -15.38 4.66 7.15
C GLU A 168 -15.36 3.32 7.89
N ARG A 169 -15.87 2.24 7.26
CA ARG A 169 -15.75 0.88 7.80
C ARG A 169 -14.29 0.46 7.92
N LEU A 170 -13.45 0.75 6.92
CA LEU A 170 -12.01 0.50 7.02
C LEU A 170 -11.38 1.27 8.19
N GLN A 171 -11.79 2.52 8.45
CA GLN A 171 -11.27 3.32 9.56
C GLN A 171 -11.63 2.70 10.91
N GLN A 172 -12.85 2.21 11.06
CA GLN A 172 -13.29 1.51 12.27
C GLN A 172 -12.48 0.22 12.50
N MET A 173 -12.27 -0.57 11.43
CA MET A 173 -11.64 -1.88 11.55
C MET A 173 -10.10 -1.82 11.55
N MET A 174 -9.51 -0.82 10.89
CA MET A 174 -8.07 -0.58 10.76
C MET A 174 -7.75 0.92 10.80
N PRO A 175 -7.77 1.54 11.99
CA PRO A 175 -7.51 2.96 12.15
C PRO A 175 -6.20 3.41 11.48
N GLY A 176 -6.27 4.49 10.70
CA GLY A 176 -5.13 5.04 9.95
C GLY A 176 -4.92 4.46 8.55
N TYR A 177 -5.78 3.52 8.12
CA TYR A 177 -5.91 3.14 6.71
C TYR A 177 -7.19 3.70 6.08
N GLY A 178 -8.24 3.93 6.87
CA GLY A 178 -9.49 4.54 6.43
C GLY A 178 -9.49 6.07 6.51
N TYR A 179 -10.68 6.66 6.47
CA TYR A 179 -10.92 8.09 6.67
C TYR A 179 -11.91 8.32 7.82
N ILE A 180 -11.77 9.44 8.53
CA ILE A 180 -12.60 9.84 9.69
C ILE A 180 -13.92 10.52 9.29
N TYR A 181 -14.33 10.35 8.03
CA TYR A 181 -15.51 10.97 7.43
C TYR A 181 -16.47 9.88 6.98
N LYS A 182 -17.74 10.24 6.82
CA LYS A 182 -18.77 9.32 6.36
C LYS A 182 -18.55 9.00 4.89
N ASP A 183 -18.92 7.80 4.48
CA ASP A 183 -19.03 7.43 3.06
C ASP A 183 -20.43 6.97 2.66
N GLY A 184 -21.33 6.80 3.63
CA GLY A 184 -22.72 6.39 3.39
C GLY A 184 -22.92 4.89 3.18
N ASP A 185 -21.84 4.10 3.21
CA ASP A 185 -21.86 2.66 2.89
C ASP A 185 -21.16 1.81 3.97
N SER A 186 -20.99 2.35 5.17
CA SER A 186 -20.20 1.71 6.22
C SER A 186 -20.93 0.63 7.00
N TYR A 187 -22.24 0.80 7.22
CA TYR A 187 -23.11 -0.13 7.96
C TYR A 187 -22.42 -0.68 9.22
N LEU A 188 -21.88 0.22 10.05
CA LEU A 188 -20.97 -0.14 11.16
C LEU A 188 -21.58 -1.11 12.18
N ASP A 189 -22.90 -1.15 12.28
CA ASP A 189 -23.64 -2.03 13.19
C ASP A 189 -23.92 -3.44 12.60
N GLU A 190 -23.59 -3.67 11.33
CA GLU A 190 -23.78 -4.96 10.65
C GLU A 190 -22.44 -5.70 10.50
N PHE A 191 -22.42 -7.00 10.82
CA PHE A 191 -21.22 -7.84 10.68
C PHE A 191 -20.77 -8.02 9.22
N LYS A 192 -21.72 -8.28 8.32
CA LYS A 192 -21.51 -8.59 6.90
C LYS A 192 -22.63 -7.97 6.05
N PRO A 193 -22.66 -6.64 5.86
CA PRO A 193 -23.77 -5.96 5.20
C PRO A 193 -23.91 -6.38 3.72
N SER A 194 -25.14 -6.64 3.28
CA SER A 194 -25.47 -6.99 1.88
C SER A 194 -25.51 -5.78 0.94
N LYS A 195 -25.40 -4.57 1.49
CA LYS A 195 -25.39 -3.30 0.75
C LYS A 195 -24.01 -2.65 0.64
N SER A 196 -22.97 -3.30 1.15
CA SER A 196 -21.59 -2.80 1.10
C SER A 196 -20.62 -3.94 0.80
N GLY A 197 -19.50 -3.62 0.17
CA GLY A 197 -18.52 -4.59 -0.29
C GLY A 197 -17.57 -3.98 -1.30
N LEU A 198 -17.34 -4.70 -2.40
CA LEU A 198 -16.54 -4.22 -3.52
C LEU A 198 -17.43 -3.50 -4.53
N PHE A 199 -17.11 -2.24 -4.80
CA PHE A 199 -17.79 -1.43 -5.80
C PHE A 199 -16.90 -1.10 -6.99
N LEU A 200 -17.54 -0.85 -8.13
CA LEU A 200 -16.92 -0.31 -9.35
C LEU A 200 -17.59 1.02 -9.71
N ILE A 201 -16.78 2.03 -9.98
CA ILE A 201 -17.20 3.35 -10.44
C ILE A 201 -16.81 3.46 -11.92
N ASP A 202 -17.75 3.84 -12.79
CA ASP A 202 -17.43 4.38 -14.12
C ASP A 202 -17.20 5.89 -13.94
N LEU A 203 -15.94 6.32 -14.09
CA LEU A 203 -15.51 7.70 -13.85
C LEU A 203 -16.09 8.67 -14.88
N LYS A 204 -16.34 8.18 -16.11
CA LYS A 204 -16.93 8.99 -17.17
C LYS A 204 -18.41 9.26 -16.89
N GLU A 205 -19.16 8.25 -16.47
CA GLU A 205 -20.60 8.37 -16.22
C GLU A 205 -20.93 8.80 -14.78
N ASN A 206 -19.93 8.87 -13.89
CA ASN A 206 -20.10 9.10 -12.44
C ASN A 206 -21.17 8.15 -11.86
N LYS A 207 -21.07 6.87 -12.21
CA LYS A 207 -22.03 5.82 -11.82
C LYS A 207 -21.29 4.71 -11.07
N ARG A 208 -21.83 4.31 -9.91
CA ARG A 208 -21.31 3.22 -9.09
C ARG A 208 -22.18 1.98 -9.16
N THR A 209 -21.55 0.80 -9.15
CA THR A 209 -22.19 -0.52 -9.12
C THR A 209 -21.56 -1.37 -8.01
N LEU A 210 -22.38 -2.01 -7.17
CA LEU A 210 -21.92 -3.03 -6.22
C LEU A 210 -21.62 -4.32 -7.00
N LEU A 211 -20.36 -4.75 -7.02
CA LEU A 211 -19.94 -5.96 -7.74
C LEU A 211 -20.19 -7.21 -6.93
N ILE A 212 -19.87 -7.14 -5.63
CA ILE A 212 -20.12 -8.20 -4.67
C ILE A 212 -20.14 -7.62 -3.26
N ASP A 213 -21.17 -7.98 -2.49
CA ASP A 213 -21.37 -7.53 -1.12
C ASP A 213 -20.67 -8.44 -0.09
N LEU A 214 -20.57 -7.97 1.16
CA LEU A 214 -19.85 -8.67 2.22
C LEU A 214 -20.54 -9.96 2.68
N GLU A 215 -21.87 -10.06 2.58
CA GLU A 215 -22.63 -11.28 2.89
C GLU A 215 -22.32 -12.37 1.85
N SER A 216 -22.36 -12.01 0.56
CA SER A 216 -22.01 -12.85 -0.56
C SER A 216 -20.54 -13.31 -0.48
N ILE A 217 -19.58 -12.40 -0.22
CA ILE A 217 -18.16 -12.76 -0.06
C ILE A 217 -17.98 -13.78 1.08
N ALA A 218 -18.63 -13.55 2.23
CA ALA A 218 -18.52 -14.42 3.40
C ALA A 218 -19.04 -15.84 3.15
N SER A 219 -20.04 -15.98 2.27
CA SER A 219 -20.65 -17.27 1.92
C SER A 219 -19.77 -18.13 1.00
N ILE A 220 -18.70 -17.58 0.42
CA ILE A 220 -17.81 -18.32 -0.47
C ILE A 220 -16.75 -19.06 0.35
N LYS A 221 -16.88 -20.39 0.42
CA LYS A 221 -15.98 -21.26 1.19
C LYS A 221 -15.84 -20.74 2.63
N PRO A 222 -16.93 -20.70 3.42
CA PRO A 222 -16.91 -20.07 4.74
C PRO A 222 -15.89 -20.75 5.68
N GLU A 223 -15.30 -19.97 6.56
CA GLU A 223 -14.47 -20.44 7.67
C GLU A 223 -15.25 -20.35 8.99
N SER A 224 -14.98 -21.26 9.93
CA SER A 224 -15.72 -21.32 11.21
C SER A 224 -15.58 -20.09 12.11
N ASP A 225 -14.62 -19.21 11.83
CA ASP A 225 -14.44 -17.95 12.53
C ASP A 225 -14.96 -16.73 11.76
N MET A 226 -15.74 -16.94 10.69
CA MET A 226 -16.49 -15.88 9.99
C MET A 226 -17.85 -15.58 10.63
N ASP A 227 -18.42 -16.52 11.38
CA ASP A 227 -19.65 -16.27 12.11
C ASP A 227 -19.40 -15.28 13.27
N ASP A 228 -20.30 -14.32 13.42
CA ASP A 228 -20.23 -13.19 14.36
C ASP A 228 -18.92 -12.38 14.26
N ALA A 229 -18.37 -12.28 13.05
CA ALA A 229 -17.18 -11.51 12.76
C ALA A 229 -17.50 -10.23 11.97
N MET A 230 -16.71 -9.18 12.19
CA MET A 230 -16.82 -7.94 11.39
C MET A 230 -16.03 -8.08 10.09
N HIS A 231 -16.74 -8.15 8.96
CA HIS A 231 -16.16 -8.33 7.62
C HIS A 231 -15.93 -6.98 6.92
N PHE A 232 -14.88 -6.87 6.11
CA PHE A 232 -14.61 -5.69 5.30
C PHE A 232 -13.73 -6.02 4.09
N VAL A 233 -13.84 -5.20 3.04
CA VAL A 233 -12.97 -5.19 1.87
C VAL A 233 -11.89 -4.12 2.07
N THR A 234 -10.67 -4.39 1.61
CA THR A 234 -9.60 -3.39 1.54
C THR A 234 -8.59 -3.77 0.46
N HIS A 235 -7.72 -2.82 0.13
CA HIS A 235 -6.59 -3.02 -0.78
C HIS A 235 -7.01 -3.64 -2.12
N THR A 236 -7.74 -2.85 -2.91
CA THR A 236 -8.26 -3.28 -4.21
C THR A 236 -7.29 -2.90 -5.32
N GLU A 237 -7.10 -3.77 -6.31
CA GLU A 237 -6.32 -3.46 -7.50
C GLU A 237 -7.04 -3.97 -8.75
N ILE A 238 -6.88 -3.26 -9.87
CA ILE A 238 -7.39 -3.68 -11.17
C ILE A 238 -6.21 -4.24 -11.96
N SER A 239 -6.38 -5.41 -12.58
CA SER A 239 -5.32 -6.00 -13.40
C SER A 239 -4.95 -5.09 -14.59
N PRO A 240 -3.73 -5.17 -15.12
CA PRO A 240 -3.29 -4.29 -16.21
C PRO A 240 -4.15 -4.34 -17.48
N ASP A 241 -4.77 -5.49 -17.77
CA ASP A 241 -5.74 -5.66 -18.88
C ASP A 241 -7.17 -5.20 -18.56
N ASN A 242 -7.41 -4.67 -17.36
CA ASN A 242 -8.69 -4.20 -16.82
C ASN A 242 -9.78 -5.26 -16.65
N ARG A 243 -9.46 -6.55 -16.78
CA ARG A 243 -10.45 -7.63 -16.68
C ARG A 243 -10.70 -8.07 -15.25
N TYR A 244 -9.66 -8.16 -14.43
CA TYR A 244 -9.73 -8.72 -13.09
C TYR A 244 -9.66 -7.60 -12.04
N ILE A 245 -10.35 -7.83 -10.93
CA ILE A 245 -10.25 -6.99 -9.73
C ILE A 245 -9.82 -7.87 -8.59
N SER A 246 -8.63 -7.64 -8.04
CA SER A 246 -8.19 -8.26 -6.80
C SER A 246 -8.55 -7.41 -5.60
N PHE A 247 -8.75 -8.03 -4.45
CA PHE A 247 -8.98 -7.34 -3.19
C PHE A 247 -8.69 -8.25 -2.01
N LEU A 248 -8.44 -7.64 -0.84
CA LEU A 248 -8.39 -8.37 0.42
C LEU A 248 -9.76 -8.38 1.07
N HIS A 249 -10.27 -9.58 1.32
CA HIS A 249 -11.37 -9.79 2.26
C HIS A 249 -10.79 -10.09 3.64
N ARG A 250 -11.19 -9.28 4.62
CA ARG A 250 -10.74 -9.39 6.01
C ARG A 250 -11.93 -9.53 6.94
N TRP A 251 -11.72 -10.26 8.02
CA TRP A 251 -12.69 -10.33 9.11
C TRP A 251 -11.98 -10.32 10.46
N TYR A 252 -12.65 -9.73 11.45
CA TYR A 252 -12.23 -9.74 12.85
C TYR A 252 -13.21 -10.56 13.69
N LYS A 253 -12.69 -11.58 14.38
CA LYS A 253 -13.39 -12.27 15.47
C LYS A 253 -12.67 -11.93 16.78
N GLY A 254 -13.27 -11.03 17.56
CA GLY A 254 -12.59 -10.36 18.67
C GLY A 254 -11.32 -9.64 18.18
N VAL A 255 -10.16 -9.97 18.75
CA VAL A 255 -8.88 -9.34 18.38
C VAL A 255 -8.15 -10.04 17.22
N ARG A 256 -8.66 -11.19 16.76
CA ARG A 256 -8.02 -11.99 15.71
C ARG A 256 -8.50 -11.54 14.34
N ARG A 257 -7.55 -11.16 13.49
CA ARG A 257 -7.78 -10.85 12.08
C ARG A 257 -7.36 -12.03 11.22
N LYS A 258 -8.19 -12.38 10.25
CA LYS A 258 -7.80 -13.20 9.11
C LYS A 258 -7.97 -12.44 7.81
N THR A 259 -7.30 -12.93 6.77
CA THR A 259 -7.30 -12.29 5.47
C THR A 259 -7.24 -13.34 4.37
N ARG A 260 -8.04 -13.13 3.33
CA ARG A 260 -7.95 -13.86 2.06
C ARG A 260 -7.75 -12.86 0.93
N LEU A 261 -6.91 -13.24 -0.04
CA LEU A 261 -6.83 -12.53 -1.32
C LEU A 261 -7.86 -13.16 -2.26
N ILE A 262 -8.66 -12.30 -2.88
CA ILE A 262 -9.73 -12.68 -3.80
C ILE A 262 -9.48 -11.99 -5.13
N VAL A 263 -9.72 -12.69 -6.24
CA VAL A 263 -9.75 -12.12 -7.59
C VAL A 263 -11.15 -12.31 -8.18
N PHE A 264 -11.77 -11.24 -8.63
CA PHE A 264 -13.05 -11.20 -9.31
C PHE A 264 -12.83 -10.97 -10.82
N ASP A 265 -13.33 -11.87 -11.66
CA ASP A 265 -13.34 -11.73 -13.12
C ASP A 265 -14.56 -10.91 -13.55
N ARG A 266 -14.36 -9.71 -14.08
CA ARG A 266 -15.46 -8.80 -14.44
C ARG A 266 -16.32 -9.32 -15.59
N ASP A 267 -15.74 -10.14 -16.48
CA ASP A 267 -16.44 -10.64 -17.67
C ASP A 267 -17.30 -11.84 -17.31
N THR A 268 -16.72 -12.83 -16.61
CA THR A 268 -17.40 -14.08 -16.28
C THR A 268 -18.12 -14.07 -14.94
N LYS A 269 -17.90 -13.04 -14.12
CA LYS A 269 -18.37 -12.93 -12.72
C LYS A 269 -17.85 -14.04 -11.81
N LYS A 270 -16.79 -14.75 -12.23
CA LYS A 270 -16.14 -15.80 -11.42
C LYS A 270 -15.27 -15.18 -10.34
N ILE A 271 -15.12 -15.93 -9.24
CA ILE A 271 -14.32 -15.55 -8.09
C ILE A 271 -13.26 -16.61 -7.86
N PHE A 272 -12.02 -16.17 -7.68
CA PHE A 272 -10.88 -17.00 -7.35
C PHE A 272 -10.38 -16.65 -5.96
N LEU A 273 -10.14 -17.67 -5.12
CA LEU A 273 -9.63 -17.51 -3.76
C LEU A 273 -8.17 -17.94 -3.69
N SER A 274 -7.35 -17.17 -2.98
CA SER A 274 -5.96 -17.55 -2.73
C SER A 274 -5.87 -18.84 -1.90
N PRO A 275 -4.93 -19.75 -2.20
CA PRO A 275 -4.73 -21.00 -1.45
C PRO A 275 -3.95 -20.76 -0.14
N THR A 276 -4.37 -19.78 0.67
CA THR A 276 -3.60 -19.26 1.82
C THR A 276 -4.23 -19.60 3.16
N ASP A 277 -3.41 -19.74 4.20
CA ASP A 277 -3.82 -20.10 5.57
C ASP A 277 -4.28 -18.87 6.39
N GLY A 278 -5.20 -18.08 5.83
CA GLY A 278 -5.80 -16.91 6.50
C GLY A 278 -4.85 -15.73 6.74
N MET A 279 -3.71 -15.67 6.05
CA MET A 279 -2.75 -14.57 6.12
C MET A 279 -2.33 -14.13 4.71
N VAL A 280 -2.70 -12.90 4.36
CA VAL A 280 -2.16 -12.12 3.24
C VAL A 280 -2.04 -10.67 3.72
N SER A 281 -0.88 -10.04 3.52
CA SER A 281 -0.62 -8.67 3.95
C SER A 281 -0.73 -7.68 2.79
N HIS A 282 0.11 -7.86 1.79
CA HIS A 282 0.30 -7.00 0.63
C HIS A 282 0.44 -7.86 -0.63
N TYR A 283 0.02 -7.32 -1.75
CA TYR A 283 0.17 -7.94 -3.05
C TYR A 283 0.20 -6.86 -4.14
N CYS A 284 0.66 -7.19 -5.35
CA CYS A 284 0.45 -6.38 -6.55
C CYS A 284 0.50 -7.21 -7.84
N TRP A 285 -0.03 -6.67 -8.93
CA TRP A 285 0.00 -7.28 -10.26
C TRP A 285 1.27 -6.94 -11.06
N ASN A 286 1.73 -7.87 -11.91
CA ASN A 286 2.59 -7.53 -13.04
C ASN A 286 1.79 -7.40 -14.35
N SER A 287 2.45 -6.95 -15.42
CA SER A 287 1.84 -6.76 -16.75
C SER A 287 1.32 -8.04 -17.40
N ALA A 288 1.70 -9.22 -16.90
CA ALA A 288 1.24 -10.53 -17.37
C ALA A 288 0.06 -11.08 -16.55
N ASN A 289 -0.57 -10.26 -15.69
CA ASN A 289 -1.61 -10.67 -14.75
C ASN A 289 -1.17 -11.77 -13.76
N GLY A 290 0.12 -11.84 -13.45
CA GLY A 290 0.63 -12.54 -12.29
C GLY A 290 0.56 -11.66 -11.04
N ILE A 291 0.46 -12.28 -9.87
CA ILE A 291 0.36 -11.57 -8.58
C ILE A 291 1.51 -11.99 -7.69
N ILE A 292 2.29 -11.04 -7.18
CA ILE A 292 3.19 -11.28 -6.04
C ILE A 292 2.44 -10.90 -4.76
N ALA A 293 2.51 -11.73 -3.73
CA ALA A 293 1.95 -11.41 -2.42
C ALA A 293 2.86 -11.88 -1.29
N TYR A 294 2.83 -11.20 -0.14
CA TYR A 294 3.30 -11.80 1.10
C TYR A 294 2.13 -12.50 1.81
N CYS A 295 2.25 -13.81 1.94
CA CYS A 295 1.16 -14.65 2.45
C CYS A 295 1.68 -15.91 3.16
N ARG A 296 0.76 -16.60 3.85
CA ARG A 296 1.01 -17.93 4.43
C ARG A 296 0.44 -19.02 3.54
N ILE A 297 1.28 -19.99 3.17
CA ILE A 297 0.87 -21.25 2.54
C ILE A 297 1.65 -22.36 3.23
N ASP A 298 1.01 -23.47 3.58
CA ASP A 298 1.63 -24.61 4.28
C ASP A 298 2.33 -24.18 5.57
N ASN A 299 1.71 -23.27 6.34
CA ASN A 299 2.26 -22.68 7.56
C ASN A 299 3.58 -21.89 7.40
N ILE A 300 3.97 -21.54 6.16
CA ILE A 300 5.16 -20.75 5.86
C ILE A 300 4.76 -19.36 5.36
N ASP A 301 5.13 -18.34 6.12
CA ASP A 301 5.03 -16.94 5.72
C ASP A 301 6.19 -16.62 4.74
N SER A 302 5.87 -16.16 3.52
CA SER A 302 6.87 -15.86 2.48
C SER A 302 6.28 -14.97 1.39
N HIS A 303 7.15 -14.44 0.52
CA HIS A 303 6.72 -13.86 -0.76
C HIS A 303 6.37 -14.99 -1.73
N VAL A 304 5.18 -14.96 -2.31
CA VAL A 304 4.64 -15.97 -3.22
C VAL A 304 4.17 -15.31 -4.49
N TYR A 305 4.72 -15.75 -5.63
CA TYR A 305 4.26 -15.34 -6.95
C TYR A 305 3.24 -16.35 -7.48
N PHE A 306 2.02 -15.89 -7.71
CA PHE A 306 0.94 -16.59 -8.40
C PHE A 306 1.02 -16.28 -9.90
N PHE A 307 1.14 -17.32 -10.74
CA PHE A 307 1.39 -17.15 -12.17
C PHE A 307 0.16 -16.69 -12.95
N THR A 308 -1.03 -16.88 -12.41
CA THR A 308 -2.31 -16.62 -13.07
C THR A 308 -3.32 -16.03 -12.08
N PRO A 309 -4.35 -15.29 -12.56
CA PRO A 309 -5.41 -14.73 -11.72
C PRO A 309 -6.15 -15.76 -10.85
N ASP A 310 -6.22 -17.02 -11.29
CA ASP A 310 -6.87 -18.10 -10.53
C ASP A 310 -6.04 -18.61 -9.34
N MET A 311 -4.78 -18.17 -9.22
CA MET A 311 -3.83 -18.46 -8.14
C MET A 311 -3.54 -19.96 -7.92
N LYS A 312 -3.83 -20.83 -8.89
CA LYS A 312 -3.63 -22.28 -8.75
C LYS A 312 -2.17 -22.70 -8.86
N LYS A 313 -1.39 -21.99 -9.65
CA LYS A 313 0.06 -22.22 -9.81
C LYS A 313 0.81 -21.09 -9.13
N TYR A 314 1.77 -21.42 -8.26
CA TYR A 314 2.57 -20.44 -7.56
C TYR A 314 3.98 -20.93 -7.23
N LYS A 315 4.87 -19.99 -6.90
CA LYS A 315 6.25 -20.22 -6.46
C LYS A 315 6.59 -19.27 -5.30
N ARG A 316 7.37 -19.74 -4.32
CA ARG A 316 7.99 -18.85 -3.32
C ARG A 316 9.16 -18.09 -3.93
N CYS A 317 9.31 -16.82 -3.61
CA CYS A 317 10.35 -15.95 -4.18
C CYS A 317 11.31 -15.47 -3.10
N GLY A 318 12.61 -15.65 -3.32
CA GLY A 318 13.67 -15.16 -2.43
C GLY A 318 13.71 -15.79 -1.04
N TYR A 319 12.93 -16.83 -0.78
CA TYR A 319 12.95 -17.58 0.48
C TYR A 319 14.16 -18.53 0.54
N PRO A 320 14.84 -18.71 1.69
CA PRO A 320 14.58 -18.09 2.99
C PRO A 320 15.30 -16.75 3.24
N THR A 321 15.99 -16.21 2.23
CA THR A 321 16.75 -14.95 2.34
C THR A 321 15.84 -13.78 2.74
N LEU A 322 14.68 -13.65 2.09
CA LEU A 322 13.60 -12.77 2.48
C LEU A 322 12.56 -13.55 3.28
N ASN A 323 12.51 -13.28 4.57
CA ASN A 323 11.68 -14.01 5.54
C ASN A 323 10.83 -13.10 6.43
N SER A 324 10.57 -11.89 5.95
CA SER A 324 9.73 -10.90 6.62
C SER A 324 8.75 -10.29 5.63
N ASP A 325 7.67 -9.76 6.19
CA ASP A 325 6.65 -9.03 5.44
C ASP A 325 7.22 -7.75 4.80
N GLY A 326 6.58 -7.30 3.73
CA GLY A 326 6.99 -6.18 2.91
C GLY A 326 6.01 -5.90 1.77
N HIS A 327 6.16 -4.73 1.18
CA HIS A 327 5.29 -4.15 0.17
C HIS A 327 5.93 -4.28 -1.22
N HIS A 328 5.18 -4.82 -2.18
CA HIS A 328 5.68 -5.14 -3.51
C HIS A 328 5.30 -4.08 -4.54
N HIS A 329 6.20 -3.88 -5.51
CA HIS A 329 5.87 -3.29 -6.79
C HIS A 329 6.73 -3.95 -7.88
N PHE A 330 6.14 -4.29 -9.02
CA PHE A 330 6.92 -4.88 -10.11
C PHE A 330 7.77 -3.82 -10.81
N ILE A 331 8.98 -4.21 -11.19
CA ILE A 331 9.88 -3.47 -12.08
C ILE A 331 9.59 -3.87 -13.52
N ASN A 332 9.38 -5.18 -13.73
CA ASN A 332 8.98 -5.82 -14.98
C ASN A 332 8.30 -7.16 -14.64
N ASN A 333 7.97 -8.01 -15.62
CA ASN A 333 7.29 -9.28 -15.35
C ASN A 333 8.08 -10.29 -14.49
N ASP A 334 9.40 -10.17 -14.45
CA ASP A 334 10.31 -11.13 -13.80
C ASP A 334 10.98 -10.58 -12.54
N GLU A 335 10.94 -9.27 -12.31
CA GLU A 335 11.59 -8.61 -11.18
C GLU A 335 10.63 -7.68 -10.45
N PHE A 336 10.67 -7.72 -9.11
CA PHE A 336 9.94 -6.80 -8.25
C PHE A 336 10.87 -6.16 -7.23
N ILE A 337 10.47 -4.98 -6.74
CA ILE A 337 11.04 -4.34 -5.57
C ILE A 337 10.16 -4.65 -4.35
N VAL A 338 10.79 -4.86 -3.20
CA VAL A 338 10.10 -5.10 -1.93
C VAL A 338 10.83 -4.41 -0.78
N ASP A 339 10.08 -3.86 0.17
CA ASP A 339 10.66 -3.32 1.40
C ASP A 339 10.69 -4.33 2.56
N THR A 340 11.29 -3.92 3.67
CA THR A 340 11.17 -4.61 4.96
C THR A 340 10.81 -3.62 6.04
N TYR A 341 10.14 -4.10 7.08
CA TYR A 341 10.02 -3.33 8.32
C TYR A 341 11.37 -3.06 8.99
N PRO A 342 11.49 -2.00 9.81
CA PRO A 342 12.72 -1.67 10.51
C PRO A 342 13.22 -2.80 11.41
N ASP A 343 14.49 -3.15 11.28
CA ASP A 343 15.15 -4.17 12.09
C ASP A 343 15.50 -3.67 13.52
N LYS A 344 16.35 -4.43 14.22
CA LYS A 344 16.83 -4.09 15.57
C LYS A 344 17.60 -2.77 15.65
N TYR A 345 18.30 -2.36 14.59
CA TYR A 345 18.98 -1.06 14.48
C TYR A 345 18.05 0.05 13.96
N ARG A 346 16.78 -0.28 13.73
CA ARG A 346 15.76 0.56 13.09
C ARG A 346 16.08 0.89 11.64
N HIS A 347 16.59 -0.08 10.89
CA HIS A 347 16.81 0.07 9.45
C HIS A 347 15.78 -0.71 8.65
N ALA A 348 15.08 -0.02 7.76
CA ALA A 348 14.24 -0.61 6.72
C ALA A 348 15.08 -0.78 5.45
N ARG A 349 14.82 -1.83 4.67
CA ARG A 349 15.61 -2.14 3.47
C ARG A 349 14.72 -2.26 2.25
N LEU A 350 15.26 -1.91 1.09
CA LEU A 350 14.67 -2.21 -0.21
C LEU A 350 15.47 -3.30 -0.89
N TYR A 351 14.79 -4.30 -1.43
CA TYR A 351 15.38 -5.40 -2.16
C TYR A 351 14.76 -5.53 -3.54
N LYS A 352 15.60 -5.72 -4.56
CA LYS A 352 15.18 -6.19 -5.87
C LYS A 352 15.25 -7.72 -5.89
N VAL A 353 14.18 -8.36 -6.35
CA VAL A 353 14.04 -9.81 -6.36
C VAL A 353 13.67 -10.28 -7.74
N ASN A 354 14.39 -11.28 -8.26
CA ASN A 354 14.05 -11.93 -9.51
C ASN A 354 13.23 -13.21 -9.25
N VAL A 355 12.02 -13.26 -9.79
CA VAL A 355 11.04 -14.33 -9.58
C VAL A 355 11.53 -15.67 -10.11
N LYS A 356 12.29 -15.67 -11.21
CA LYS A 356 12.78 -16.90 -11.86
C LYS A 356 13.97 -17.51 -11.09
N THR A 357 14.95 -16.69 -10.73
CA THR A 357 16.25 -17.12 -10.18
C THR A 357 16.36 -17.05 -8.66
N ASP A 358 15.39 -16.44 -7.97
CA ASP A 358 15.43 -16.16 -6.52
C ASP A 358 16.59 -15.26 -6.08
N LYS A 359 17.26 -14.57 -7.02
CA LYS A 359 18.30 -13.60 -6.70
C LYS A 359 17.69 -12.41 -5.96
N VAL A 360 18.22 -12.12 -4.77
CA VAL A 360 17.85 -10.98 -3.92
C VAL A 360 19.01 -10.00 -3.88
N LYS A 361 18.77 -8.75 -4.29
CA LYS A 361 19.77 -7.67 -4.31
C LYS A 361 19.34 -6.52 -3.41
N LEU A 362 20.20 -6.08 -2.49
CA LEU A 362 19.95 -4.90 -1.67
C LEU A 362 20.04 -3.63 -2.53
N MET A 363 19.01 -2.79 -2.48
CA MET A 363 18.92 -1.55 -3.25
C MET A 363 19.06 -0.32 -2.36
N ALA A 364 18.45 -0.36 -1.17
CA ALA A 364 18.58 0.69 -0.16
C ALA A 364 18.53 0.11 1.25
N ASN A 365 19.19 0.78 2.18
CA ASN A 365 19.17 0.49 3.60
C ASN A 365 19.04 1.82 4.33
N VAL A 366 17.86 2.12 4.87
CA VAL A 366 17.50 3.46 5.35
C VAL A 366 17.10 3.45 6.80
N ARG A 367 17.58 4.46 7.52
CA ARG A 367 17.27 4.66 8.93
C ARG A 367 15.80 5.06 9.14
N SER A 368 15.16 4.45 10.13
CA SER A 368 13.78 4.71 10.54
C SER A 368 13.71 5.13 12.00
N TYR A 369 13.73 6.44 12.27
CA TYR A 369 13.77 6.93 13.65
C TYR A 369 12.58 6.50 14.50
N LYS A 370 12.82 6.27 15.80
CA LYS A 370 11.83 5.81 16.79
C LYS A 370 10.55 6.65 16.81
N LYS A 371 10.63 7.97 16.63
CA LYS A 371 9.47 8.88 16.65
C LYS A 371 8.43 8.55 15.56
N PHE A 372 8.86 7.92 14.47
CA PHE A 372 7.98 7.46 13.39
C PHE A 372 7.47 6.04 13.59
N ALA A 373 7.82 5.33 14.67
CA ALA A 373 7.15 4.07 14.98
C ALA A 373 5.76 4.36 15.55
N SER A 374 4.73 3.66 15.07
CA SER A 374 3.39 3.75 15.63
C SER A 374 3.36 3.38 17.11
N PRO A 375 2.90 4.27 18.00
CA PRO A 375 2.89 4.00 19.43
C PRO A 375 1.76 3.05 19.85
N THR A 376 0.63 3.05 19.14
CA THR A 376 -0.56 2.22 19.44
C THR A 376 -1.27 1.78 18.15
N ILE A 377 -2.24 0.85 18.26
CA ILE A 377 -3.13 0.44 17.16
C ILE A 377 -4.09 1.54 16.68
N TYR A 378 -4.15 2.67 17.39
CA TYR A 378 -5.00 3.80 17.04
C TYR A 378 -4.19 4.98 16.46
N LYS A 379 -2.86 4.89 16.52
CA LYS A 379 -1.92 5.92 16.04
C LYS A 379 -1.00 5.33 14.96
N HIS A 380 -1.57 5.13 13.78
CA HIS A 380 -0.90 4.57 12.62
C HIS A 380 -0.26 5.66 11.75
N TRP A 381 0.94 6.09 12.13
CA TRP A 381 1.75 7.08 11.40
C TRP A 381 3.11 6.54 10.92
N SER A 382 3.31 5.22 10.95
CA SER A 382 4.57 4.61 10.54
C SER A 382 4.93 4.95 9.10
N CYS A 383 6.22 5.15 8.86
CA CYS A 383 6.75 5.30 7.52
C CYS A 383 7.25 3.95 7.05
N ASP A 384 6.37 3.23 6.39
CA ASP A 384 6.73 2.06 5.60
C ASP A 384 7.27 2.58 4.25
N LEU A 385 8.22 1.88 3.62
CA LEU A 385 8.92 2.48 2.47
C LEU A 385 8.03 2.52 1.23
N HIS A 386 7.10 1.55 1.12
CA HIS A 386 6.15 1.45 0.02
C HIS A 386 6.82 1.67 -1.36
N PRO A 387 7.77 0.84 -1.78
CA PRO A 387 8.53 1.09 -2.99
C PRO A 387 7.62 1.01 -4.22
N ARG A 388 7.85 1.90 -5.19
CA ARG A 388 7.08 2.03 -6.43
C ARG A 388 8.04 2.24 -7.59
N CYS A 389 7.74 1.66 -8.75
CA CYS A 389 8.61 1.76 -9.93
C CYS A 389 7.93 2.51 -11.06
N SER A 390 8.71 3.26 -11.84
CA SER A 390 8.24 3.78 -13.12
C SER A 390 7.87 2.63 -14.06
N ALA A 391 6.99 2.88 -15.03
CA ALA A 391 6.50 1.85 -15.96
C ALA A 391 7.62 1.24 -16.82
N ASP A 392 8.66 2.02 -17.12
CA ASP A 392 9.87 1.56 -17.83
C ASP A 392 10.93 0.94 -16.91
N GLY A 393 10.65 0.86 -15.61
CA GLY A 393 11.53 0.25 -14.61
C GLY A 393 12.81 1.04 -14.30
N LYS A 394 12.99 2.26 -14.81
CA LYS A 394 14.22 3.05 -14.63
C LYS A 394 14.29 3.79 -13.30
N TRP A 395 13.16 4.13 -12.70
CA TRP A 395 13.07 4.89 -11.46
C TRP A 395 12.38 4.08 -10.37
N ILE A 396 12.86 4.25 -9.14
CA ILE A 396 12.23 3.73 -7.92
C ILE A 396 11.92 4.93 -7.03
N SER A 397 10.66 5.09 -6.64
CA SER A 397 10.26 6.00 -5.57
C SER A 397 9.87 5.23 -4.32
N PHE A 398 10.14 5.82 -3.15
CA PHE A 398 9.81 5.25 -1.85
C PHE A 398 9.71 6.36 -0.82
N ASP A 399 8.89 6.15 0.21
CA ASP A 399 8.78 7.08 1.32
C ASP A 399 9.85 6.71 2.37
N SER A 400 10.47 7.69 3.01
CA SER A 400 11.44 7.42 4.07
C SER A 400 11.49 8.54 5.10
N VAL A 401 12.05 8.24 6.27
CA VAL A 401 12.24 9.20 7.36
C VAL A 401 13.71 9.41 7.70
N PHE A 402 14.62 8.88 6.88
CA PHE A 402 16.06 8.91 7.16
C PHE A 402 16.66 10.31 7.26
N THR A 403 15.98 11.31 6.68
CA THR A 403 16.34 12.74 6.77
C THR A 403 15.86 13.43 8.05
N GLY A 404 15.13 12.72 8.91
CA GLY A 404 14.54 13.26 10.14
C GLY A 404 13.09 13.73 9.98
N THR A 405 12.58 13.87 8.75
CA THR A 405 11.17 14.09 8.41
C THR A 405 10.70 13.09 7.35
N ARG A 406 9.38 12.88 7.23
CA ARG A 406 8.84 12.01 6.16
C ARG A 406 9.15 12.67 4.82
N SER A 407 9.81 11.93 3.94
CA SER A 407 10.34 12.43 2.68
C SER A 407 10.03 11.45 1.55
N LEU A 408 9.67 12.00 0.38
CA LEU A 408 9.59 11.24 -0.86
C LEU A 408 11.01 11.14 -1.42
N CYS A 409 11.46 9.92 -1.65
CA CYS A 409 12.78 9.62 -2.20
C CYS A 409 12.61 9.04 -3.60
N ILE A 410 13.45 9.45 -4.55
CA ILE A 410 13.44 8.99 -5.93
C ILE A 410 14.87 8.62 -6.33
N MET A 411 15.11 7.39 -6.77
CA MET A 411 16.44 6.93 -7.20
C MET A 411 16.36 6.16 -8.51
N LYS A 412 17.49 6.08 -9.24
CA LYS A 412 17.60 5.23 -10.42
C LYS A 412 17.66 3.75 -10.02
N ASN A 413 17.08 2.87 -10.83
CA ASN A 413 17.14 1.42 -10.69
C ASN A 413 18.44 0.81 -11.27
N GLU A 414 19.56 1.48 -11.06
CA GLU A 414 20.87 1.08 -11.55
C GLU A 414 21.91 1.32 -10.46
N GLU A 415 23.01 0.57 -10.48
CA GLU A 415 24.16 0.87 -9.64
C GLU A 415 24.96 1.99 -10.28
N ASN A 416 25.22 3.04 -9.50
CA ASN A 416 26.32 3.93 -9.86
C ASN A 416 27.62 3.13 -9.69
N ASN A 417 28.22 2.72 -10.81
CA ASN A 417 29.55 2.08 -10.87
C ASN A 417 30.71 2.94 -10.28
N LYS A 418 30.40 4.05 -9.59
CA LYS A 418 31.40 5.02 -9.13
C LYS A 418 31.89 4.83 -7.69
N ASP A 419 31.25 4.02 -6.84
CA ASP A 419 31.66 3.91 -5.43
C ASP A 419 31.68 2.46 -4.87
N ILE A 420 32.34 1.53 -5.57
CA ILE A 420 32.78 0.25 -4.98
C ILE A 420 34.32 0.13 -5.02
N GLN A 421 35.00 1.25 -4.74
CA GLN A 421 36.40 1.25 -4.31
C GLN A 421 36.57 2.33 -3.25
N ARG A 422 36.21 2.02 -2.00
CA ARG A 422 36.88 2.49 -0.78
C ARG A 422 36.38 1.75 0.45
#